data_AF-A0A2Z2NPT6-F1
#
_entry.id   AF-A0A2Z2NPT6-F1
#
_cell.length_a   1.000
_cell.length_b   1.000
_cell.length_c   1.000
_cell.angle_alpha   90.00
_cell.angle_beta   90.00
_cell.angle_gamma   90.00
#
_symmetry.space_group_name_H-M   'P 1'
#
loop_
_entity.id
_entity.type
_entity.pdbx_description
1 polymer ?
#
loop_
_entity_poly.entity_id
_entity_poly.type
_entity_poly.pdbx_seq_one_letter_code
_entity_poly.pdbx_strand_id
1 'polypeptide(L)'
;MNMVQVQWVKIRRGMKNSKWLKLIIIRDYIESDAEELWKLFFNTIRNINRRDYSQSQVEAWAVDSFDSEYWQKRMNGLSPFVAEIEGVIVGYTDLQSDGLIDHFFCHGEPIVPPALNDTA
;
A
#
# COMPACT_ATOMS: atom_id res chain seq x y z
N MET A 1 11.95 11.66 14.79
CA MET A 1 10.86 10.71 15.08
C MET A 1 10.31 10.28 13.73
N ASN A 2 10.77 9.14 13.21
CA ASN A 2 10.48 8.72 11.84
C ASN A 2 9.02 8.23 11.74
N MET A 3 8.35 8.64 10.66
CA MET A 3 6.94 8.37 10.33
C MET A 3 6.51 6.90 10.48
N VAL A 4 7.45 5.96 10.34
CA VAL A 4 7.24 4.53 10.53
C VAL A 4 6.70 4.20 11.94
N GLN A 5 6.99 5.02 12.97
CA GLN A 5 6.52 4.76 14.34
C GLN A 5 5.13 5.33 14.66
N VAL A 6 4.67 6.37 13.95
CA VAL A 6 3.48 7.13 14.38
C VAL A 6 2.18 6.47 13.91
N GLN A 7 2.19 5.77 12.77
CA GLN A 7 1.02 5.01 12.31
C GLN A 7 0.74 3.76 13.17
N TRP A 8 1.78 3.10 13.68
CA TRP A 8 1.64 1.86 14.45
C TRP A 8 0.98 2.05 15.83
N VAL A 9 1.12 3.23 16.46
CA VAL A 9 0.58 3.48 17.80
C VAL A 9 -0.94 3.70 17.80
N LYS A 10 -1.51 4.26 16.72
CA LYS A 10 -2.97 4.46 16.59
C LYS A 10 -3.71 3.17 16.26
N ILE A 11 -3.14 2.32 15.41
CA ILE A 11 -3.70 1.01 15.03
C ILE A 11 -3.78 0.07 16.26
N ARG A 12 -2.76 0.10 17.13
CA ARG A 12 -2.68 -0.79 18.31
C ARG A 12 -3.74 -0.57 19.40
N ARG A 13 -4.35 0.61 19.50
CA ARG A 13 -5.32 0.90 20.57
C ARG A 13 -6.76 0.47 20.24
N GLY A 14 -7.10 0.33 18.95
CA GLY A 14 -8.42 -0.15 18.50
C GLY A 14 -8.49 -1.66 18.22
N MET A 15 -7.35 -2.32 18.01
CA MET A 15 -7.27 -3.73 17.57
C MET A 15 -7.32 -4.78 18.69
N LYS A 16 -7.84 -4.46 19.88
CA LYS A 16 -7.83 -5.43 21.01
C LYS A 16 -8.92 -6.50 20.97
N ASN A 17 -9.83 -6.50 19.99
CA ASN A 17 -10.99 -7.41 19.97
C ASN A 17 -11.42 -7.96 18.59
N SER A 18 -10.57 -7.96 17.57
CA SER A 18 -11.11 -7.87 16.22
C SER A 18 -10.77 -9.10 15.35
N LYS A 19 -11.82 -9.73 14.76
CA LYS A 19 -11.78 -10.75 13.68
C LYS A 19 -10.86 -10.38 12.50
N TRP A 20 -10.32 -9.16 12.46
CA TRP A 20 -9.59 -8.52 11.38
C TRP A 20 -8.16 -9.02 11.20
N LEU A 21 -7.51 -9.51 12.27
CA LEU A 21 -6.18 -10.13 12.17
C LEU A 21 -6.22 -11.48 11.42
N LYS A 22 -7.40 -12.11 11.30
CA LYS A 22 -7.55 -13.42 10.65
C LYS A 22 -7.77 -13.36 9.14
N LEU A 23 -7.83 -12.18 8.52
CA LEU A 23 -8.22 -12.03 7.11
C LEU A 23 -7.17 -11.37 6.19
N ILE A 24 -5.98 -11.02 6.70
CA ILE A 24 -4.91 -10.50 5.84
C ILE A 24 -4.13 -11.68 5.26
N ILE A 25 -4.17 -11.81 3.94
CA ILE A 25 -3.36 -12.76 3.18
C ILE A 25 -2.15 -12.03 2.64
N ILE A 26 -0.96 -12.57 2.87
CA ILE A 26 0.26 -12.14 2.19
C ILE A 26 0.55 -13.15 1.09
N ARG A 27 0.68 -12.67 -0.14
CA ARG A 27 0.96 -13.49 -1.32
C ARG A 27 2.01 -12.85 -2.20
N ASP A 28 2.60 -13.66 -3.07
CA ASP A 28 3.51 -13.17 -4.10
C ASP A 28 2.75 -12.32 -5.12
N TYR A 29 3.46 -11.33 -5.66
CA TYR A 29 3.00 -10.51 -6.77
C TYR A 29 2.71 -11.35 -8.02
N ILE A 30 1.63 -10.99 -8.72
CA ILE A 30 1.34 -11.44 -10.09
C ILE A 30 1.20 -10.24 -11.01
N GLU A 31 1.47 -10.41 -12.30
CA GLU A 31 1.53 -9.29 -13.26
C GLU A 31 0.24 -8.44 -13.31
N SER A 32 -0.92 -9.06 -13.06
CA SER A 32 -2.21 -8.37 -13.02
C SER A 32 -2.37 -7.42 -11.83
N ASP A 33 -1.53 -7.53 -10.79
CA ASP A 33 -1.55 -6.61 -9.65
C ASP A 33 -0.96 -5.24 -10.01
N ALA A 34 -0.16 -5.14 -11.08
CA ALA A 34 0.68 -3.97 -11.38
C ALA A 34 -0.12 -2.66 -11.35
N GLU A 35 -1.27 -2.63 -12.00
CA GLU A 35 -2.12 -1.43 -12.09
C GLU A 35 -2.65 -1.01 -10.70
N GLU A 36 -3.06 -1.97 -9.88
CA GLU A 36 -3.58 -1.68 -8.54
C GLU A 36 -2.47 -1.22 -7.59
N LEU A 37 -1.27 -1.80 -7.70
CA LEU A 37 -0.10 -1.34 -6.96
C LEU A 37 0.29 0.10 -7.37
N TRP A 38 0.15 0.46 -8.65
CA TRP A 38 0.37 1.84 -9.10
C TRP A 38 -0.62 2.80 -8.46
N LYS A 39 -1.92 2.47 -8.47
CA LYS A 39 -2.96 3.30 -7.84
C LYS A 39 -2.67 3.51 -6.36
N LEU A 40 -2.27 2.45 -5.65
CA LEU A 40 -1.93 2.51 -4.24
C LEU A 40 -0.71 3.42 -4.00
N PHE A 41 0.37 3.23 -4.78
CA PHE A 41 1.58 4.06 -4.75
C PHE A 41 1.25 5.54 -4.99
N PHE A 42 0.58 5.83 -6.10
CA PHE A 42 0.24 7.18 -6.54
C PHE A 42 -0.63 7.88 -5.50
N ASN A 43 -1.71 7.22 -5.05
CA ASN A 43 -2.62 7.78 -4.06
C ASN A 43 -1.93 8.05 -2.72
N THR A 44 -1.02 7.16 -2.29
CA THR A 44 -0.27 7.35 -1.06
C THR A 44 0.61 8.59 -1.15
N ILE A 45 1.36 8.75 -2.24
CA ILE A 45 2.24 9.91 -2.44
C ILE A 45 1.44 11.21 -2.55
N ARG A 46 0.39 11.23 -3.39
CA ARG A 46 -0.36 12.45 -3.68
C ARG A 46 -1.25 12.91 -2.53
N ASN A 47 -1.77 11.98 -1.71
CA ASN A 47 -2.76 12.31 -0.67
C ASN A 47 -2.22 12.22 0.76
N ILE A 48 -1.30 11.31 1.04
CA ILE A 48 -0.76 11.12 2.40
C ILE A 48 0.53 11.92 2.58
N ASN A 49 1.49 11.76 1.68
CA ASN A 49 2.83 12.37 1.81
C ASN A 49 2.84 13.90 1.62
N ARG A 50 1.79 14.49 1.04
CA ARG A 50 1.63 15.95 0.91
C ARG A 50 1.68 16.74 2.23
N ARG A 51 1.60 16.05 3.38
CA ARG A 51 1.75 16.66 4.71
C ARG A 51 3.20 16.98 5.04
N ASP A 52 4.13 16.18 4.53
CA ASP A 52 5.55 16.22 4.88
C ASP A 52 6.43 16.72 3.72
N TYR A 53 5.88 16.74 2.50
CA TYR A 53 6.58 17.13 1.28
C TYR A 53 5.82 18.21 0.51
N SER A 54 6.59 19.07 -0.16
CA SER A 54 6.05 20.09 -1.05
C SER A 54 5.35 19.48 -2.27
N GLN A 55 4.47 20.27 -2.91
CA GLN A 55 3.74 19.85 -4.09
C GLN A 55 4.68 19.37 -5.22
N SER A 56 5.76 20.11 -5.48
CA SER A 56 6.76 19.73 -6.50
C SER A 56 7.48 18.42 -6.16
N GLN A 57 7.69 18.11 -4.89
CA GLN A 57 8.33 16.85 -4.48
C GLN A 57 7.39 15.66 -4.70
N VAL A 58 6.12 15.77 -4.29
CA VAL A 58 5.15 14.68 -4.50
C VAL A 58 4.82 14.47 -5.98
N GLU A 59 4.81 15.53 -6.79
CA GLU A 59 4.64 15.45 -8.25
C GLU A 59 5.85 14.81 -8.94
N ALA A 60 7.07 15.11 -8.48
CA ALA A 60 8.28 14.49 -9.01
C ALA A 60 8.35 12.98 -8.71
N TRP A 61 7.78 12.54 -7.59
CA TRP A 61 7.77 11.13 -7.20
C TRP A 61 6.63 10.33 -7.82
N ALA A 62 5.46 10.95 -8.01
CA ALA A 62 4.30 10.33 -8.60
C ALA A 62 3.77 11.22 -9.72
N VAL A 63 4.40 11.17 -10.89
CA VAL A 63 3.98 11.97 -12.05
C VAL A 63 2.56 11.60 -12.50
N ASP A 64 1.80 12.58 -13.01
CA ASP A 64 0.40 12.34 -13.43
C ASP A 64 0.28 11.43 -14.66
N SER A 65 1.36 11.30 -15.45
CA SER A 65 1.42 10.37 -16.57
C SER A 65 1.68 8.94 -16.08
N PHE A 66 0.67 8.09 -16.17
CA PHE A 66 0.84 6.65 -15.95
C PHE A 66 1.47 5.99 -17.18
N ASP A 67 2.68 5.45 -17.03
CA ASP A 67 3.32 4.57 -17.99
C ASP A 67 3.21 3.12 -17.48
N SER A 68 2.23 2.39 -18.01
CA SER A 68 1.91 1.03 -17.56
C SER A 68 3.01 0.03 -17.87
N GLU A 69 3.70 0.16 -19.01
CA GLU A 69 4.79 -0.75 -19.41
C GLU A 69 6.01 -0.56 -18.52
N TYR A 70 6.40 0.70 -18.27
CA TYR A 70 7.48 1.02 -17.35
C TYR A 70 7.17 0.51 -15.94
N TRP A 71 5.95 0.76 -15.46
CA TRP A 71 5.55 0.35 -14.12
C TRP A 71 5.50 -1.17 -13.97
N GLN A 72 4.92 -1.89 -14.93
CA GLN A 72 4.89 -3.35 -14.92
C GLN A 72 6.31 -3.93 -14.92
N LYS A 73 7.21 -3.41 -15.77
CA LYS A 73 8.62 -3.81 -15.77
C LYS A 73 9.29 -3.59 -14.41
N ARG A 74 8.98 -2.47 -13.74
CA ARG A 74 9.48 -2.19 -12.39
C ARG A 74 8.94 -3.19 -11.36
N MET A 75 7.65 -3.46 -11.36
CA MET A 75 7.04 -4.42 -10.42
C MET A 75 7.55 -5.84 -10.66
N ASN A 76 7.70 -6.27 -11.91
CA ASN A 76 8.33 -7.54 -12.26
C ASN A 76 9.76 -7.64 -11.71
N GLY A 77 10.54 -6.55 -11.79
CA GLY A 77 11.90 -6.51 -11.24
C GLY A 77 11.96 -6.52 -9.71
N LEU A 78 11.02 -5.87 -9.04
CA LEU A 78 10.93 -5.85 -7.58
C LEU A 78 10.33 -7.13 -6.99
N SER A 79 9.41 -7.78 -7.71
CA SER A 79 8.63 -8.94 -7.27
C SER A 79 8.12 -8.79 -5.82
N PRO A 80 7.32 -7.74 -5.52
CA PRO A 80 6.94 -7.42 -4.17
C PRO A 80 6.01 -8.49 -3.55
N PHE A 81 5.95 -8.53 -2.23
CA PHE A 81 4.86 -9.17 -1.52
C PHE A 81 3.64 -8.25 -1.52
N VAL A 82 2.46 -8.85 -1.70
CA VAL A 82 1.18 -8.16 -1.72
C VAL A 82 0.36 -8.59 -0.52
N ALA A 83 -0.17 -7.62 0.22
CA ALA A 83 -1.12 -7.83 1.30
C ALA A 83 -2.55 -7.66 0.77
N GLU A 84 -3.44 -8.58 1.11
CA GLU A 84 -4.82 -8.61 0.62
C GLU A 84 -5.80 -8.86 1.78
N ILE A 85 -6.97 -8.21 1.75
CA ILE A 85 -8.10 -8.46 2.65
C ILE A 85 -9.34 -8.67 1.78
N GLU A 86 -9.97 -9.85 1.87
CA GLU A 86 -11.19 -10.20 1.11
C GLU A 86 -11.09 -9.93 -0.40
N GLY A 87 -9.97 -10.27 -1.06
CA GLY A 87 -9.78 -10.01 -2.50
C GLY A 87 -9.26 -8.61 -2.82
N VAL A 88 -9.18 -7.71 -1.85
CA VAL A 88 -8.75 -6.31 -2.06
C VAL A 88 -7.30 -6.14 -1.64
N ILE A 89 -6.46 -5.62 -2.54
CA ILE A 89 -5.06 -5.30 -2.24
C ILE A 89 -5.01 -4.13 -1.25
N VAL A 90 -4.28 -4.31 -0.15
CA VAL A 90 -4.24 -3.35 0.95
C VAL A 90 -2.86 -2.72 1.18
N GLY A 91 -1.85 -3.29 0.55
CA GLY A 91 -0.48 -2.84 0.61
C GLY A 91 0.45 -3.77 -0.15
N TYR A 92 1.67 -3.30 -0.36
CA TYR A 92 2.73 -4.10 -0.96
C TYR A 92 4.10 -3.63 -0.48
N THR A 93 5.08 -4.53 -0.55
CA THR A 93 6.47 -4.20 -0.23
C THR A 93 7.44 -5.16 -0.91
N ASP A 94 8.58 -4.67 -1.37
CA ASP A 94 9.70 -5.53 -1.79
C ASP A 94 10.68 -5.76 -0.63
N LEU A 95 11.38 -6.89 -0.71
CA LEU A 95 12.53 -7.18 0.12
C LEU A 95 13.63 -7.74 -0.80
N GLN A 96 14.66 -6.93 -1.03
CA GLN A 96 15.76 -7.31 -1.89
C GLN A 96 16.71 -8.27 -1.18
N SER A 97 17.55 -8.97 -1.94
CA SER A 97 18.45 -10.00 -1.42
C SER A 97 19.51 -9.47 -0.45
N ASP A 98 19.82 -8.17 -0.51
CA ASP A 98 20.72 -7.46 0.41
C ASP A 98 20.01 -6.91 1.66
N GLY A 99 18.68 -7.07 1.74
CA GLY A 99 17.85 -6.57 2.83
C GLY A 99 17.32 -5.15 2.63
N LEU A 100 17.54 -4.53 1.47
CA LEU A 100 16.94 -3.23 1.12
C LEU A 100 15.43 -3.38 0.88
N ILE A 101 14.68 -2.39 1.36
CA ILE A 101 13.26 -2.19 1.05
C ILE A 101 13.16 -0.90 0.24
N ASP A 102 12.84 -1.00 -1.05
CA ASP A 102 12.66 0.18 -1.93
C ASP A 102 11.23 0.73 -1.81
N HIS A 103 10.24 -0.16 -1.83
CA HIS A 103 8.81 0.10 -1.79
C HIS A 103 8.21 -0.50 -0.53
N PHE A 104 7.49 0.33 0.22
CA PHE A 104 6.68 -0.08 1.36
C PHE A 104 5.45 0.84 1.42
N PHE A 105 4.33 0.38 0.87
CA PHE A 105 3.12 1.18 0.75
C PHE A 105 1.91 0.40 1.25
N CYS A 106 0.98 1.10 1.92
CA CYS A 106 -0.30 0.55 2.34
C CYS A 106 -1.41 1.60 2.16
N HIS A 107 -2.66 1.15 2.09
CA HIS A 107 -3.78 2.09 2.10
C HIS A 107 -3.73 2.99 3.33
N GLY A 108 -3.96 4.28 3.10
CA GLY A 108 -4.04 5.28 4.17
C GLY A 108 -5.37 5.29 4.91
N GLU A 109 -6.40 4.65 4.34
CA GLU A 109 -7.76 4.63 4.87
C GLU A 109 -8.16 3.23 5.37
N PRO A 110 -9.04 3.14 6.38
CA PRO A 110 -9.60 1.86 6.80
C PRO A 110 -10.41 1.22 5.67
N ILE A 111 -10.10 -0.03 5.34
CA ILE A 111 -10.92 -0.82 4.42
C ILE A 111 -12.13 -1.31 5.21
N VAL A 112 -13.32 -0.95 4.75
CA VAL A 112 -14.58 -1.50 5.25
C VAL A 112 -14.93 -2.68 4.35
N PRO A 113 -14.79 -3.93 4.83
CA PRO A 113 -15.14 -5.09 4.03
C PRO A 113 -16.62 -5.05 3.63
N PRO A 114 -16.97 -5.47 2.40
CA PRO A 114 -18.34 -5.42 1.89
C PRO A 114 -19.37 -6.09 2.82
N ALA A 115 -18.97 -7.13 3.56
CA ALA A 115 -19.82 -7.87 4.48
C ALA A 115 -20.36 -7.06 5.69
N LEU A 116 -19.94 -5.79 5.87
CA LEU A 116 -20.47 -4.90 6.89
C LEU A 116 -21.61 -3.98 6.41
N ASN A 117 -21.98 -4.04 5.12
CA ASN A 117 -23.08 -3.23 4.57
C ASN A 117 -24.46 -3.89 4.67
N ASP A 118 -24.58 -5.15 5.11
CA ASP A 118 -25.85 -5.88 5.18
C ASP A 118 -26.60 -5.76 6.52
N THR A 119 -26.24 -4.79 7.37
CA THR A 119 -27.05 -4.43 8.54
C THR A 119 -27.12 -2.91 8.70
N ALA A 120 -28.02 -2.28 7.95
CA ALA A 120 -28.58 -0.96 8.25
C ALA A 120 -30.09 -0.99 8.03
#